data_AF-A0A443YVF1-F1
#
_entry.id   AF-A0A443YVF1-F1
#
_cell.length_a   1.000
_cell.length_b   1.000
_cell.length_c   1.000
_cell.angle_alpha   90.00
_cell.angle_beta   90.00
_cell.angle_gamma   90.00
#
_symmetry.space_group_name_H-M   'P 1'
#
loop_
_entity.id
_entity.type
_entity.pdbx_description
1 polymer ?
#
loop_
_entity_poly.entity_id
_entity_poly.type
_entity_poly.pdbx_seq_one_letter_code
_entity_poly.pdbx_strand_id
1 'polypeptide(L)'
;MPEGIVGSDYTYGMMTAIRESVCRVPEINLIDNDQLLVDGIEYSSIKSAIQNSGLRYDSLLENSVALNHILQLGVDKLANIRKFHPTAGGLIVAKSVEHAFFIYQILRNELKQSAVVVNYRNTNSHIAIEEYKHSDVQWIVSVSMVSEGTDIPRLRVCVHLSNVRTELFFRQVLGRVLRLIPNVKNNVGWLYAFSEPDIVEFSNRVQDDIPQCEHLVVRKSDVSPKNRTMTSMRFPLKLGYWRSHYEKTSQRRTDYQGYQGA
;
A
#
# COMPACT_ATOMS: atom_id res chain seq x y z
N MET A 1 15.82 -40.67 6.95
CA MET A 1 15.63 -39.22 6.79
C MET A 1 15.73 -38.89 5.31
N PRO A 2 14.71 -38.30 4.68
CA PRO A 2 14.94 -37.52 3.47
C PRO A 2 14.62 -36.04 3.72
N GLU A 3 15.47 -35.21 3.13
CA GLU A 3 15.44 -33.74 3.16
C GLU A 3 14.21 -33.22 2.42
N GLY A 4 13.37 -32.47 3.13
CA GLY A 4 12.20 -31.81 2.56
C GLY A 4 12.57 -30.46 1.97
N ILE A 5 12.65 -30.39 0.64
CA ILE A 5 12.67 -29.13 -0.11
C ILE A 5 11.29 -28.48 0.06
N VAL A 6 11.19 -27.51 0.96
CA VAL A 6 10.00 -26.67 1.13
C VAL A 6 10.01 -25.61 0.03
N GLY A 7 9.32 -25.88 -1.09
CA GLY A 7 9.34 -24.96 -2.23
C GLY A 7 8.13 -24.97 -3.17
N SER A 8 7.08 -25.79 -2.94
CA SER A 8 6.07 -26.02 -3.99
C SER A 8 4.60 -26.00 -3.56
N ASP A 9 4.25 -25.82 -2.27
CA ASP A 9 2.86 -25.92 -1.83
C ASP A 9 2.00 -24.67 -2.08
N TYR A 10 2.61 -23.48 -2.23
CA TYR A 10 1.83 -22.25 -2.38
C TYR A 10 1.32 -22.03 -3.82
N THR A 11 2.15 -22.36 -4.80
CA THR A 11 1.90 -22.12 -6.24
C THR A 11 0.74 -22.99 -6.75
N TYR A 12 0.64 -24.24 -6.28
CA TYR A 12 -0.46 -25.14 -6.65
C TYR A 12 -1.80 -24.72 -6.03
N GLY A 13 -1.80 -24.24 -4.77
CA GLY A 13 -3.00 -23.81 -4.07
C GLY A 13 -3.65 -22.56 -4.67
N MET A 14 -2.85 -21.56 -5.06
CA MET A 14 -3.37 -20.30 -5.60
C MET A 14 -3.86 -20.43 -7.06
N MET A 15 -3.16 -21.18 -7.92
CA MET A 15 -3.63 -21.46 -9.28
C MET A 15 -4.94 -22.23 -9.29
N THR A 16 -5.05 -23.27 -8.45
CA THR A 16 -6.27 -24.06 -8.32
C THR A 16 -7.41 -23.18 -7.80
N ALA A 17 -7.15 -22.35 -6.77
CA ALA A 17 -8.13 -21.42 -6.23
C ALA A 17 -8.59 -20.36 -7.24
N ILE A 18 -7.73 -19.86 -8.13
CA ILE A 18 -8.15 -18.91 -9.18
C ILE A 18 -8.99 -19.63 -10.25
N ARG A 19 -8.57 -20.82 -10.69
CA ARG A 19 -9.32 -21.63 -11.67
C ARG A 19 -10.69 -22.06 -11.15
N GLU A 20 -10.79 -22.37 -9.87
CA GLU A 20 -12.04 -22.74 -9.19
C GLU A 20 -12.89 -21.52 -8.78
N SER A 21 -12.49 -20.30 -9.16
CA SER A 21 -13.17 -19.06 -8.74
C SER A 21 -13.31 -18.93 -7.21
N VAL A 22 -12.26 -19.30 -6.48
CA VAL A 22 -12.09 -19.21 -5.03
C VAL A 22 -11.22 -18.01 -4.63
N CYS A 23 -10.37 -17.51 -5.54
CA CYS A 23 -9.58 -16.29 -5.36
C CYS A 23 -9.76 -15.28 -6.50
N ARG A 24 -9.54 -13.99 -6.23
CA ARG A 24 -9.48 -12.93 -7.24
C ARG A 24 -8.17 -13.02 -8.02
N VAL A 25 -8.20 -12.49 -9.23
CA VAL A 25 -7.00 -12.25 -10.04
C VAL A 25 -6.30 -10.98 -9.53
N PRO A 26 -5.00 -11.02 -9.24
CA PRO A 26 -4.24 -9.83 -8.89
C PRO A 26 -3.99 -8.92 -10.10
N GLU A 27 -4.12 -7.61 -9.90
CA GLU A 27 -3.62 -6.57 -10.80
C GLU A 27 -2.58 -5.74 -10.04
N ILE A 28 -1.31 -5.93 -10.35
CA ILE A 28 -0.18 -5.29 -9.67
C ILE A 28 0.26 -4.08 -10.50
N ASN A 29 0.10 -2.90 -9.92
CA ASN A 29 0.41 -1.60 -10.52
C ASN A 29 1.66 -1.01 -9.85
N LEU A 30 2.80 -1.07 -10.53
CA LEU A 30 4.06 -0.55 -10.07
C LEU A 30 4.28 0.87 -10.58
N ILE A 31 4.27 1.83 -9.66
CA ILE A 31 4.39 3.25 -9.97
C ILE A 31 5.87 3.59 -10.14
N ASP A 32 6.23 4.02 -11.33
CA ASP A 32 7.56 4.52 -11.65
C ASP A 32 7.50 6.03 -11.92
N ASN A 33 8.64 6.70 -11.77
CA ASN A 33 8.77 8.11 -12.12
C ASN A 33 9.95 8.27 -13.09
N ASP A 34 9.62 8.71 -14.30
CA ASP A 34 10.54 8.93 -15.41
C ASP A 34 11.19 10.32 -15.42
N GLN A 35 10.86 11.16 -14.43
CA GLN A 35 11.42 12.50 -14.21
C GLN A 35 11.77 12.70 -12.74
N LEU A 36 12.62 11.81 -12.21
CA LEU A 36 13.16 11.95 -10.85
C LEU A 36 14.36 12.88 -10.87
N LEU A 37 14.36 13.90 -10.00
CA LEU A 37 15.51 14.76 -9.81
C LEU A 37 16.12 14.49 -8.43
N VAL A 38 17.28 13.84 -8.42
CA VAL A 38 18.05 13.52 -7.22
C VAL A 38 19.38 14.26 -7.32
N ASP A 39 19.65 15.14 -6.34
CA ASP A 39 20.88 15.95 -6.29
C ASP A 39 21.19 16.74 -7.57
N GLY A 40 20.14 17.20 -8.27
CA GLY A 40 20.28 17.95 -9.52
C GLY A 40 20.49 17.08 -10.77
N ILE A 41 20.57 15.76 -10.61
CA ILE A 41 20.68 14.80 -11.70
C ILE A 41 19.30 14.20 -11.98
N GLU A 42 18.92 14.18 -13.26
CA GLU A 42 17.67 13.58 -13.72
C GLU A 42 17.84 12.07 -13.97
N TYR A 43 16.85 11.30 -13.53
CA TYR A 43 16.77 9.85 -13.67
C TYR A 43 15.45 9.47 -14.32
N SER A 44 15.52 8.55 -15.28
CA SER A 44 14.39 8.08 -16.09
C SER A 44 13.58 6.95 -15.45
N SER A 45 13.92 6.55 -14.22
CA SER A 45 13.19 5.56 -13.43
C SER A 45 13.68 5.54 -11.98
N ILE A 46 12.84 5.06 -11.06
CA ILE A 46 13.20 4.77 -9.66
C ILE A 46 14.38 3.80 -9.60
N LYS A 47 14.39 2.75 -10.43
CA LYS A 47 15.51 1.81 -10.55
C LYS A 47 16.82 2.53 -10.85
N SER A 48 16.83 3.38 -11.89
CA SER A 48 18.04 4.12 -12.28
C SER A 48 18.50 5.09 -11.20
N ALA A 49 17.58 5.76 -10.50
CA ALA A 49 17.92 6.64 -9.39
C ALA A 49 18.54 5.86 -8.23
N ILE A 50 17.96 4.74 -7.80
CA ILE A 50 18.49 3.92 -6.70
C ILE A 50 19.90 3.40 -7.03
N GLN A 51 20.11 2.92 -8.26
CA GLN A 51 21.39 2.34 -8.68
C GLN A 51 22.51 3.36 -8.88
N ASN A 52 22.19 4.60 -9.26
CA ASN A 52 23.18 5.57 -9.76
C ASN A 52 23.27 6.89 -8.96
N SER A 53 22.40 7.13 -7.97
CA SER A 53 22.40 8.38 -7.16
C SER A 53 22.53 8.16 -5.66
N GLY A 54 22.48 6.89 -5.19
CA GLY A 54 22.39 6.58 -3.76
C GLY A 54 21.00 6.82 -3.16
N LEU A 55 19.98 7.13 -3.97
CA LEU A 55 18.59 7.25 -3.52
C LEU A 55 18.17 5.97 -2.79
N ARG A 56 17.79 6.11 -1.52
CA ARG A 56 17.22 5.02 -0.75
C ARG A 56 15.73 4.94 -1.00
N TYR A 57 15.21 3.73 -1.10
CA TYR A 57 13.75 3.51 -1.17
C TYR A 57 13.00 4.15 0.01
N ASP A 58 13.61 4.16 1.20
CA ASP A 58 13.02 4.80 2.38
C ASP A 58 12.71 6.29 2.17
N SER A 59 13.53 6.98 1.36
CA SER A 59 13.34 8.39 1.00
C SER A 59 12.13 8.59 0.09
N LEU A 60 11.83 7.63 -0.79
CA LEU A 60 10.61 7.63 -1.60
C LEU A 60 9.37 7.49 -0.71
N LEU A 61 9.44 6.60 0.28
CA LEU A 61 8.38 6.40 1.28
C LEU A 61 8.19 7.60 2.23
N GLU A 62 9.08 8.59 2.23
CA GLU A 62 8.93 9.81 3.05
C GLU A 62 8.63 11.05 2.20
N ASN A 63 8.64 10.91 0.88
CA ASN A 63 8.38 12.01 -0.03
C ASN A 63 6.87 12.26 -0.15
N SER A 64 6.41 13.41 0.33
CA SER A 64 4.99 13.76 0.33
C SER A 64 4.36 13.80 -1.08
N VAL A 65 5.12 14.19 -2.11
CA VAL A 65 4.64 14.21 -3.50
C VAL A 65 4.48 12.78 -4.02
N ALA A 66 5.47 11.92 -3.79
CA ALA A 66 5.42 10.51 -4.17
C ALA A 66 4.25 9.79 -3.47
N LEU A 67 4.12 9.98 -2.16
CA LEU A 67 3.06 9.41 -1.34
C LEU A 67 1.68 9.89 -1.79
N ASN A 68 1.49 11.20 -1.97
CA ASN A 68 0.21 11.73 -2.47
C ASN A 68 -0.16 11.10 -3.81
N HIS A 69 0.79 11.00 -4.73
CA HIS A 69 0.54 10.45 -6.05
C HIS A 69 0.06 8.99 -5.99
N ILE A 70 0.80 8.11 -5.31
CA ILE A 70 0.42 6.69 -5.22
C ILE A 70 -0.87 6.48 -4.41
N LEU A 71 -1.09 7.27 -3.35
CA LEU A 71 -2.32 7.24 -2.58
C LEU A 71 -3.52 7.70 -3.42
N GLN A 72 -3.37 8.76 -4.23
CA GLN A 72 -4.43 9.23 -5.12
C GLN A 72 -4.84 8.14 -6.12
N LEU A 73 -3.88 7.41 -6.72
CA LEU A 73 -4.19 6.30 -7.62
C LEU A 73 -5.01 5.20 -6.92
N GLY A 74 -4.62 4.84 -5.69
CA GLY A 74 -5.38 3.90 -4.86
C GLY A 74 -6.79 4.41 -4.52
N VAL A 75 -6.91 5.70 -4.17
CA VAL A 75 -8.19 6.38 -3.89
C VAL A 75 -9.11 6.39 -5.09
N ASP A 76 -8.61 6.75 -6.26
CA ASP A 76 -9.38 6.78 -7.50
C ASP A 76 -9.89 5.37 -7.87
N LYS A 77 -9.02 4.35 -7.76
CA LYS A 77 -9.41 2.96 -8.00
C LYS A 77 -10.47 2.50 -6.99
N LEU A 78 -10.29 2.78 -5.70
CA LEU A 78 -11.26 2.42 -4.67
C LEU A 78 -12.60 3.11 -4.89
N ALA A 79 -12.61 4.40 -5.24
CA ALA A 79 -13.81 5.15 -5.55
C ALA A 79 -14.57 4.55 -6.74
N ASN A 80 -13.85 4.11 -7.78
CA ASN A 80 -14.47 3.43 -8.92
C ASN A 80 -15.12 2.09 -8.53
N ILE A 81 -14.47 1.30 -7.67
CA ILE A 81 -15.02 0.04 -7.18
C ILE A 81 -16.26 0.28 -6.32
N ARG A 82 -16.23 1.32 -5.47
CA ARG A 82 -17.34 1.69 -4.57
C ARG A 82 -18.61 2.11 -5.30
N LYS A 83 -18.57 2.42 -6.60
CA LYS A 83 -19.77 2.60 -7.44
C LYS A 83 -20.62 1.33 -7.54
N PHE A 84 -19.99 0.16 -7.45
CA PHE A 84 -20.65 -1.15 -7.58
C PHE A 84 -20.62 -1.97 -6.29
N HIS A 85 -19.63 -1.75 -5.42
CA HIS A 85 -19.50 -2.37 -4.11
C HIS A 85 -19.27 -1.28 -3.05
N PRO A 86 -20.33 -0.62 -2.56
CA PRO A 86 -20.22 0.58 -1.73
C PRO A 86 -19.37 0.44 -0.46
N THR A 87 -19.31 -0.76 0.10
CA THR A 87 -18.52 -1.09 1.30
C THR A 87 -17.13 -1.61 0.97
N ALA A 88 -16.66 -1.53 -0.27
CA ALA A 88 -15.27 -1.87 -0.59
C ALA A 88 -14.29 -1.04 0.26
N GLY A 89 -13.31 -1.72 0.86
CA GLY A 89 -12.26 -1.12 1.68
C GLY A 89 -10.90 -1.17 0.99
N GLY A 90 -10.00 -0.29 1.41
CA GLY A 90 -8.60 -0.25 1.03
C GLY A 90 -7.68 -0.59 2.20
N LEU A 91 -6.56 -1.23 1.91
CA LEU A 91 -5.47 -1.51 2.85
C LEU A 91 -4.26 -0.68 2.46
N ILE A 92 -3.64 -0.02 3.43
CA ILE A 92 -2.31 0.58 3.25
C ILE A 92 -1.35 -0.07 4.23
N VAL A 93 -0.23 -0.58 3.73
CA VAL A 93 0.83 -1.18 4.56
C VAL A 93 1.95 -0.16 4.71
N ALA A 94 2.14 0.38 5.91
CA ALA A 94 3.12 1.41 6.20
C ALA A 94 4.38 0.82 6.86
N LYS A 95 5.54 1.41 6.55
CA LYS A 95 6.85 1.01 7.11
C LYS A 95 7.03 1.19 8.63
N SER A 96 6.31 2.12 9.25
CA SER A 96 6.41 2.39 10.70
C SER A 96 5.13 3.04 11.23
N VAL A 97 5.00 3.16 12.55
CA VAL A 97 3.84 3.80 13.21
C VAL A 97 3.75 5.27 12.84
N GLU A 98 4.89 5.97 12.86
CA GLU A 98 5.00 7.38 12.48
C GLU A 98 4.59 7.57 11.02
N HIS A 99 5.05 6.68 10.13
CA HIS A 99 4.67 6.70 8.72
C HIS A 99 3.17 6.42 8.52
N ALA A 100 2.59 5.50 9.28
CA ALA A 100 1.16 5.21 9.22
C ALA A 100 0.31 6.43 9.60
N PHE A 101 0.71 7.15 10.67
CA PHE A 101 0.05 8.40 11.05
C PHE A 101 0.23 9.50 10.00
N PHE A 102 1.41 9.58 9.36
CA PHE A 102 1.63 10.53 8.28
C PHE A 102 0.70 10.27 7.08
N ILE A 103 0.63 9.02 6.61
CA ILE A 103 -0.30 8.60 5.55
C ILE A 103 -1.75 8.89 5.94
N TYR A 104 -2.13 8.60 7.19
CA TYR A 104 -3.47 8.88 7.70
C TYR A 104 -3.83 10.37 7.58
N GLN A 105 -2.90 11.28 7.88
CA GLN A 105 -3.12 12.72 7.73
C GLN A 105 -3.32 13.11 6.26
N ILE A 106 -2.52 12.56 5.34
CA ILE A 106 -2.68 12.78 3.89
C ILE A 106 -4.09 12.33 3.45
N LEU A 107 -4.49 11.12 3.83
CA LEU A 107 -5.81 10.58 3.49
C LEU A 107 -6.95 11.49 3.99
N ARG A 108 -6.90 11.92 5.25
CA ARG A 108 -7.98 12.73 5.86
C ARG A 108 -7.99 14.17 5.36
N ASN A 109 -6.83 14.81 5.31
CA ASN A 109 -6.73 16.25 5.12
C ASN A 109 -6.65 16.62 3.65
N GLU A 110 -5.90 15.86 2.85
CA GLU A 110 -5.63 16.15 1.44
C GLU A 110 -6.61 15.39 0.54
N LEU A 111 -6.76 14.08 0.76
CA LEU A 111 -7.56 13.20 -0.11
C LEU A 111 -9.03 13.03 0.32
N LYS A 112 -9.41 13.61 1.46
CA LYS A 112 -10.77 13.59 2.04
C LYS A 112 -11.36 12.18 2.20
N GLN A 113 -10.53 11.20 2.57
CA GLN A 113 -10.92 9.81 2.77
C GLN A 113 -11.11 9.48 4.25
N SER A 114 -12.11 8.68 4.59
CA SER A 114 -12.21 8.06 5.92
C SER A 114 -11.14 6.97 6.08
N ALA A 115 -10.46 6.98 7.23
CA ALA A 115 -9.37 6.05 7.51
C ALA A 115 -9.31 5.70 9.01
N VAL A 116 -8.69 4.57 9.31
CA VAL A 116 -8.32 4.10 10.66
C VAL A 116 -6.88 3.59 10.64
N VAL A 117 -6.14 3.81 11.73
CA VAL A 117 -4.75 3.33 11.89
C VAL A 117 -4.71 2.17 12.88
N VAL A 118 -4.05 1.07 12.51
CA VAL A 118 -3.81 -0.09 13.37
C VAL A 118 -2.31 -0.40 13.42
N ASN A 119 -1.78 -0.63 14.63
CA ASN A 119 -0.37 -1.00 14.83
C ASN A 119 -0.20 -1.94 16.04
N TYR A 120 0.89 -2.70 16.08
CA TYR A 120 1.18 -3.72 17.11
C TYR A 120 1.24 -3.21 18.55
N ARG A 121 1.33 -1.89 18.78
CA ARG A 121 1.38 -1.30 20.12
C ARG A 121 0.00 -1.05 20.72
N ASN A 122 -1.07 -1.10 19.91
CA ASN A 122 -2.42 -0.87 20.38
C ASN A 122 -3.04 -2.19 20.85
N THR A 123 -3.29 -2.31 22.15
CA THR A 123 -4.01 -3.45 22.76
C THR A 123 -5.41 -3.67 22.17
N ASN A 124 -6.03 -2.63 21.61
CA ASN A 124 -7.38 -2.68 21.01
C ASN A 124 -7.37 -2.88 19.48
N SER A 125 -6.25 -3.32 18.89
CA SER A 125 -6.15 -3.45 17.43
C SER A 125 -7.15 -4.42 16.81
N HIS A 126 -7.48 -5.51 17.51
CA HIS A 126 -8.49 -6.45 17.06
C HIS A 126 -9.88 -5.80 16.97
N ILE A 127 -10.24 -4.97 17.95
CA ILE A 127 -11.52 -4.25 17.97
C ILE A 127 -11.57 -3.28 16.78
N ALA A 128 -10.51 -2.48 16.58
CA ALA A 128 -10.46 -1.53 15.47
C ALA A 128 -10.52 -2.23 14.09
N ILE A 129 -9.91 -3.40 13.95
CA ILE A 129 -10.01 -4.18 12.71
C ILE A 129 -11.43 -4.74 12.53
N GLU A 130 -12.07 -5.22 13.59
CA GLU A 130 -13.43 -5.76 13.54
C GLU A 130 -14.48 -4.67 13.24
N GLU A 131 -14.34 -3.49 13.85
CA GLU A 131 -15.12 -2.30 13.52
C GLU A 131 -14.88 -1.86 12.07
N TYR A 132 -13.62 -1.87 11.61
CA TYR A 132 -13.30 -1.58 10.22
C TYR A 132 -13.95 -2.60 9.28
N LYS A 133 -13.94 -3.88 9.62
CA LYS A 133 -14.53 -4.95 8.80
C LYS A 133 -16.03 -4.75 8.56
N HIS A 134 -16.75 -4.18 9.53
CA HIS A 134 -18.20 -3.99 9.47
C HIS A 134 -18.66 -2.55 9.20
N SER A 135 -17.73 -1.61 8.97
CA SER A 135 -18.04 -0.21 8.69
C SER A 135 -17.97 0.14 7.20
N ASP A 136 -18.34 1.38 6.87
CA ASP A 136 -18.20 1.98 5.55
C ASP A 136 -16.88 2.73 5.35
N VAL A 137 -16.04 2.81 6.41
CA VAL A 137 -14.73 3.46 6.41
C VAL A 137 -13.91 2.97 5.22
N GLN A 138 -13.25 3.89 4.52
CA GLN A 138 -12.64 3.58 3.23
C GLN A 138 -11.28 2.90 3.36
N TRP A 139 -10.47 3.28 4.35
CA TRP A 139 -9.09 2.81 4.46
C TRP A 139 -8.72 2.31 5.85
N ILE A 140 -7.94 1.24 5.90
CA ILE A 140 -7.18 0.84 7.08
C ILE A 140 -5.69 0.97 6.79
N VAL A 141 -4.98 1.72 7.63
CA VAL A 141 -3.53 1.91 7.54
C VAL A 141 -2.89 1.04 8.61
N SER A 142 -2.08 0.07 8.20
CA SER A 142 -1.51 -0.96 9.07
C SER A 142 0.01 -0.93 9.06
N VAL A 143 0.60 -1.17 10.23
CA VAL A 143 2.02 -1.52 10.39
C VAL A 143 2.09 -2.98 10.83
N SER A 144 2.51 -3.87 9.93
CA SER A 144 2.75 -5.31 10.15
C SER A 144 1.59 -6.19 10.68
N MET A 145 0.53 -5.66 11.29
CA MET A 145 -0.50 -6.50 11.93
C MET A 145 -1.55 -7.07 10.98
N VAL A 146 -1.93 -6.34 9.92
CA VAL A 146 -2.89 -6.89 8.93
C VAL A 146 -2.23 -7.98 8.04
N SER A 147 -0.92 -8.23 8.19
CA SER A 147 -0.23 -9.41 7.63
C SER A 147 -0.42 -10.69 8.45
N GLU A 148 -0.73 -10.61 9.76
CA GLU A 148 -0.99 -11.78 10.61
C GLU A 148 -2.50 -12.05 10.76
N GLY A 149 -2.96 -13.18 10.22
CA GLY A 149 -4.21 -13.85 10.62
C GLY A 149 -5.55 -13.18 10.32
N THR A 150 -5.65 -11.86 10.11
CA THR A 150 -6.96 -11.19 10.11
C THR A 150 -7.65 -11.23 8.74
N ASP A 151 -8.90 -11.68 8.72
CA ASP A 151 -9.73 -11.78 7.53
C ASP A 151 -10.67 -10.58 7.36
N ILE A 152 -10.42 -9.78 6.32
CA ILE A 152 -11.25 -8.63 5.94
C ILE A 152 -11.64 -8.76 4.46
N PRO A 153 -12.68 -9.55 4.12
CA PRO A 153 -13.03 -9.87 2.73
C PRO A 153 -13.35 -8.63 1.87
N ARG A 154 -13.83 -7.55 2.51
CA ARG A 154 -14.20 -6.30 1.81
C ARG A 154 -13.02 -5.50 1.27
N LEU A 155 -11.77 -5.82 1.65
CA LEU A 155 -10.59 -5.18 1.08
C LEU A 155 -10.51 -5.45 -0.42
N ARG A 156 -10.31 -4.42 -1.24
CA ARG A 156 -10.21 -4.53 -2.71
C ARG A 156 -8.93 -3.90 -3.28
N VAL A 157 -8.44 -2.85 -2.64
CA VAL A 157 -7.26 -2.10 -3.09
C VAL A 157 -6.21 -2.13 -1.98
N CYS A 158 -4.97 -2.45 -2.32
CA CYS A 158 -3.83 -2.38 -1.43
C CYS A 158 -2.84 -1.31 -1.94
N VAL A 159 -2.30 -0.50 -1.05
CA VAL A 159 -1.12 0.34 -1.33
C VAL A 159 0.03 -0.11 -0.42
N HIS A 160 1.08 -0.67 -1.01
CA HIS A 160 2.22 -1.24 -0.31
C HIS A 160 3.33 -0.20 -0.16
N LEU A 161 3.45 0.37 1.04
CA LEU A 161 4.39 1.44 1.42
C LEU A 161 5.30 0.99 2.59
N SER A 162 5.68 -0.29 2.57
CA SER A 162 6.56 -0.94 3.55
C SER A 162 8.00 -1.00 3.06
N ASN A 163 8.96 -1.01 3.98
CA ASN A 163 10.37 -1.25 3.72
C ASN A 163 10.77 -2.74 3.84
N VAL A 164 9.83 -3.63 4.18
CA VAL A 164 10.05 -5.07 4.22
C VAL A 164 10.12 -5.61 2.79
N ARG A 165 11.28 -6.15 2.42
CA ARG A 165 11.58 -6.63 1.05
C ARG A 165 11.77 -8.14 1.02
N THR A 166 10.78 -8.89 1.50
CA THR A 166 10.77 -10.34 1.35
C THR A 166 9.58 -10.75 0.51
N GLU A 167 9.79 -11.71 -0.39
CA GLU A 167 8.72 -12.20 -1.26
C GLU A 167 7.55 -12.78 -0.45
N LEU A 168 7.85 -13.51 0.63
CA LEU A 168 6.83 -14.08 1.50
C LEU A 168 5.91 -12.97 2.05
N PHE A 169 6.50 -11.87 2.53
CA PHE A 169 5.72 -10.74 3.04
C PHE A 169 4.89 -10.10 1.93
N PHE A 170 5.46 -9.88 0.75
CA PHE A 170 4.74 -9.34 -0.41
C PHE A 170 3.53 -10.20 -0.78
N ARG A 171 3.71 -11.52 -0.88
CA ARG A 171 2.65 -12.49 -1.17
C ARG A 171 1.56 -12.50 -0.10
N GLN A 172 1.95 -12.45 1.18
CA GLN A 172 1.01 -12.38 2.29
C GLN A 172 0.14 -11.13 2.23
N VAL A 173 0.72 -9.98 1.91
CA VAL A 173 -0.02 -8.71 1.74
C VAL A 173 -0.95 -8.81 0.53
N LEU A 174 -0.45 -9.25 -0.62
CA LEU A 174 -1.24 -9.41 -1.84
C LEU A 174 -2.44 -10.32 -1.60
N GLY A 175 -2.24 -11.46 -0.94
CA GLY A 175 -3.31 -12.41 -0.62
C GLY A 175 -4.47 -11.81 0.21
N ARG A 176 -4.25 -10.72 0.95
CA ARG A 176 -5.33 -10.03 1.71
C ARG A 176 -6.35 -9.37 0.80
N VAL A 177 -5.94 -8.91 -0.38
CA VAL A 177 -6.84 -8.29 -1.35
C VAL A 177 -7.35 -9.25 -2.42
N LEU A 178 -7.02 -10.54 -2.34
CA LEU A 178 -7.49 -11.55 -3.30
C LEU A 178 -8.64 -12.42 -2.79
N ARG A 179 -9.16 -12.17 -1.58
CA ARG A 179 -10.24 -12.98 -0.99
C ARG A 179 -11.59 -12.71 -1.61
N LEU A 180 -12.35 -13.72 -2.02
CA LEU A 180 -13.68 -13.50 -2.57
C LEU A 180 -14.72 -13.14 -1.51
N ILE A 181 -15.78 -12.47 -1.97
CA ILE A 181 -16.98 -12.21 -1.17
C ILE A 181 -18.12 -12.90 -1.91
N PRO A 182 -18.87 -13.82 -1.27
CA PRO A 182 -20.02 -14.45 -1.89
C PRO A 182 -21.01 -13.43 -2.45
N ASN A 183 -21.58 -13.71 -3.62
CA ASN A 183 -22.63 -12.90 -4.26
C ASN A 183 -22.23 -11.47 -4.67
N VAL A 184 -20.94 -11.11 -4.63
CA VAL A 184 -20.42 -9.84 -5.18
C VAL A 184 -19.63 -10.15 -6.45
N LYS A 185 -19.92 -9.46 -7.56
CA LYS A 185 -19.04 -9.53 -8.75
C LYS A 185 -17.66 -8.99 -8.38
N ASN A 186 -16.69 -9.89 -8.29
CA ASN A 186 -15.49 -9.64 -7.53
C ASN A 186 -14.30 -10.42 -8.08
N ASN A 187 -13.81 -10.01 -9.25
CA ASN A 187 -12.85 -10.84 -9.99
C ASN A 187 -11.41 -10.34 -9.86
N VAL A 188 -11.21 -9.10 -9.38
CA VAL A 188 -9.89 -8.44 -9.35
C VAL A 188 -9.63 -7.80 -7.98
N GLY A 189 -8.39 -7.99 -7.50
CA GLY A 189 -7.79 -7.26 -6.38
C GLY A 189 -6.59 -6.45 -6.87
N TRP A 190 -6.51 -5.19 -6.44
CA TRP A 190 -5.49 -4.26 -6.92
C TRP A 190 -4.40 -4.06 -5.87
N LEU A 191 -3.15 -4.09 -6.31
CA LEU A 191 -2.01 -3.70 -5.47
C LEU A 191 -1.24 -2.58 -6.17
N TYR A 192 -1.01 -1.49 -5.43
CA TYR A 192 -0.17 -0.38 -5.85
C TYR A 192 1.11 -0.38 -5.03
N ALA A 193 2.26 -0.30 -5.68
CA ALA A 193 3.56 -0.15 -5.02
C ALA A 193 4.45 0.74 -5.89
N PHE A 194 5.55 1.25 -5.34
CA PHE A 194 6.58 1.86 -6.18
C PHE A 194 7.35 0.78 -6.96
N SER A 195 7.84 1.13 -8.14
CA SER A 195 8.65 0.28 -9.01
C SER A 195 10.09 0.12 -8.49
N GLU A 196 10.19 -0.36 -7.26
CA GLU A 196 11.43 -0.73 -6.59
C GLU A 196 11.90 -2.12 -7.09
N PRO A 197 13.21 -2.36 -7.29
CA PRO A 197 13.69 -3.59 -7.92
C PRO A 197 13.21 -4.91 -7.32
N ASP A 198 13.24 -5.06 -5.99
CA ASP A 198 12.81 -6.29 -5.33
C ASP A 198 11.30 -6.50 -5.53
N ILE A 199 10.50 -5.43 -5.42
CA ILE A 199 9.05 -5.48 -5.65
C ILE A 199 8.72 -5.86 -7.09
N VAL A 200 9.46 -5.35 -8.08
CA VAL A 200 9.32 -5.74 -9.49
C VAL A 200 9.60 -7.23 -9.66
N GLU A 201 10.67 -7.72 -9.04
CA GLU A 201 11.05 -9.13 -9.11
C GLU A 201 9.98 -10.05 -8.48
N PHE A 202 9.44 -9.67 -7.32
CA PHE A 202 8.35 -10.40 -6.68
C PHE A 202 7.08 -10.39 -7.53
N SER A 203 6.78 -9.27 -8.19
CA SER A 203 5.61 -9.14 -9.07
C SER A 203 5.73 -10.04 -10.30
N ASN A 204 6.92 -10.13 -10.90
CA ASN A 204 7.18 -11.06 -12.01
C ASN A 204 6.97 -12.53 -11.58
N ARG A 205 7.49 -12.92 -10.40
CA ARG A 205 7.28 -14.29 -9.89
C ARG A 205 5.82 -14.62 -9.58
N VAL A 206 5.04 -13.63 -9.12
CA VAL A 206 3.59 -13.81 -8.96
C VAL A 206 2.92 -14.01 -10.32
N GLN A 207 3.36 -13.31 -11.36
CA GLN A 207 2.85 -13.48 -12.72
C GLN A 207 3.21 -14.84 -13.33
N ASP A 208 4.42 -15.34 -13.08
CA ASP A 208 4.84 -16.68 -13.49
C ASP A 208 3.95 -17.77 -12.85
N ASP A 209 3.62 -17.59 -11.56
CA ASP A 209 2.72 -18.47 -10.82
C ASP A 209 1.25 -18.33 -11.24
N ILE A 210 0.83 -17.14 -11.67
CA ILE A 210 -0.56 -16.81 -12.00
C ILE A 210 -0.59 -16.13 -13.37
N PRO A 211 -0.66 -16.88 -14.47
CA PRO A 211 -0.59 -16.31 -15.82
C PRO A 211 -1.71 -15.32 -16.14
N GLN A 212 -2.83 -15.36 -15.42
CA GLN A 212 -3.93 -14.38 -15.52
C GLN A 212 -3.64 -13.06 -14.77
N CYS A 213 -2.61 -13.01 -13.93
CA CYS A 213 -2.18 -11.80 -13.23
C CYS A 213 -1.75 -10.74 -14.25
N GLU A 214 -2.32 -9.55 -14.15
CA GLU A 214 -1.84 -8.39 -14.89
C GLU A 214 -0.77 -7.68 -14.05
N HIS A 215 0.45 -7.63 -14.58
CA HIS A 215 1.55 -6.84 -14.03
C HIS A 215 1.77 -5.62 -14.93
N LEU A 216 1.55 -4.43 -14.37
CA LEU A 216 1.61 -3.17 -15.08
C LEU A 216 2.60 -2.24 -14.38
N VAL A 217 3.63 -1.80 -15.12
CA VAL A 217 4.45 -0.67 -14.69
C VAL A 217 3.76 0.60 -15.16
N VAL A 218 3.18 1.35 -14.24
CA VAL A 218 2.50 2.61 -14.51
C VAL A 218 3.52 3.73 -14.46
N ARG A 219 3.86 4.29 -15.62
CA ARG A 219 4.73 5.47 -15.73
C ARG A 219 3.89 6.75 -15.78
N LYS A 220 4.51 7.87 -15.41
CA LYS A 220 3.91 9.22 -15.49
C LYS A 220 3.32 9.52 -16.89
N SER A 221 3.98 9.05 -17.95
CA SER A 221 3.52 9.20 -19.34
C SER A 221 2.15 8.57 -19.60
N ASP A 222 1.77 7.56 -18.81
CA ASP A 222 0.62 6.68 -19.07
C ASP A 222 -0.60 7.07 -18.21
N VAL A 223 -0.44 8.08 -17.33
CA VAL A 223 -1.51 8.59 -16.45
C VAL A 223 -2.32 9.68 -17.16
N SER A 224 -3.65 9.59 -17.06
CA SER A 224 -4.61 10.56 -17.62
C SER A 224 -4.25 12.03 -17.33
N PRO A 225 -4.45 12.97 -18.29
CA PRO A 225 -4.01 14.36 -18.18
C PRO A 225 -4.52 15.14 -16.96
N LYS A 226 -5.57 14.66 -16.27
CA LYS A 226 -6.06 15.25 -15.00
C LYS A 226 -5.05 15.13 -13.84
N ASN A 227 -4.12 14.16 -13.89
CA ASN A 227 -3.13 13.91 -12.82
C ASN A 227 -1.71 14.39 -13.19
N ARG A 228 -1.54 15.13 -14.30
CA ARG A 228 -0.22 15.56 -14.83
C ARG A 228 0.43 16.73 -14.07
N THR A 229 -0.35 17.51 -13.32
CA THR A 229 0.05 18.84 -12.81
C THR A 229 0.84 18.81 -11.50
N MET A 230 1.02 17.66 -10.84
CA MET A 230 1.64 17.56 -9.50
C MET A 230 3.03 16.92 -9.45
N THR A 231 3.74 16.77 -10.57
CA THR A 231 4.80 15.73 -10.64
C THR A 231 6.17 16.26 -11.05
N SER A 232 6.77 17.11 -10.21
CA SER A 232 8.23 17.16 -10.09
C SER A 232 8.62 16.70 -8.69
N MET A 233 9.14 15.47 -8.56
CA MET A 233 9.70 15.02 -7.28
C MET A 233 11.14 15.51 -7.18
N ARG A 234 11.39 16.42 -6.24
CA ARG A 234 12.73 16.90 -5.90
C ARG A 234 13.13 16.35 -4.54
N PHE A 235 14.34 15.78 -4.44
CA PHE A 235 14.90 15.27 -3.19
C PHE A 235 16.06 16.17 -2.73
N PRO A 236 15.93 16.95 -1.64
CA PRO A 236 17.05 17.72 -1.08
C PRO A 236 17.91 16.92 -0.07
N LEU A 237 19.22 17.21 -0.03
CA LEU A 237 20.29 16.52 0.73
C LEU A 237 20.15 16.45 2.27
N LYS A 238 19.19 17.12 2.91
CA LYS A 238 19.10 17.16 4.39
C LYS A 238 17.67 16.94 4.89
N LEU A 239 17.35 15.68 5.15
CA LEU A 239 16.09 15.20 5.72
C LEU A 239 16.04 15.39 7.25
N GLY A 240 16.28 16.61 7.74
CA GLY A 240 16.35 16.92 9.18
C GLY A 240 15.21 17.79 9.73
N TYR A 241 14.37 18.38 8.87
CA TYR A 241 13.49 19.49 9.27
C TYR A 241 12.10 19.08 9.77
N TRP A 242 11.68 17.82 9.58
CA TRP A 242 10.29 17.40 9.84
C TRP A 242 9.98 16.89 11.25
N ARG A 243 10.98 16.76 12.14
CA ARG A 243 10.77 16.31 13.54
C ARG A 243 10.10 17.37 14.43
N SER A 244 10.45 18.65 14.26
CA SER A 244 10.03 19.72 15.19
C SER A 244 8.55 20.08 15.09
N HIS A 245 7.93 19.91 13.91
CA HIS A 245 6.52 20.25 13.72
C HIS A 245 5.57 19.20 14.29
N TYR A 246 6.03 17.95 14.48
CA TYR A 246 5.24 16.80 14.93
C TYR A 246 5.11 16.68 16.45
N GLU A 247 6.13 17.10 17.21
CA GLU A 247 6.05 17.11 18.69
C GLU A 247 4.98 18.10 19.19
N LYS A 248 4.80 19.23 18.50
CA LYS A 248 3.80 20.25 18.87
C LYS A 248 2.35 19.82 18.65
N THR A 249 2.09 18.92 17.70
CA THR A 249 0.73 18.42 17.40
C THR A 249 0.37 17.18 18.20
N SER A 250 1.34 16.35 18.59
CA SER A 250 1.12 15.20 19.47
C SER A 250 0.78 15.61 20.90
N GLN A 251 1.43 16.66 21.44
CA GLN A 251 1.15 17.16 22.79
C GLN A 251 -0.31 17.65 22.95
N ARG A 252 -0.87 18.29 21.90
CA ARG A 252 -2.25 18.81 21.93
C ARG A 252 -3.33 17.73 21.90
N ARG A 253 -3.02 16.49 21.51
CA ARG A 253 -4.01 15.39 21.47
C ARG A 253 -4.10 14.62 22.78
N THR A 254 -3.01 14.53 23.54
CA THR A 254 -3.03 14.00 24.92
C THR A 254 -3.85 14.87 25.86
N ASP A 255 -3.88 16.19 25.65
CA ASP A 255 -4.62 17.11 26.54
C ASP A 255 -6.15 17.09 26.33
N TYR A 256 -6.63 16.74 25.13
CA TYR A 256 -8.08 16.70 24.85
C TYR A 256 -8.78 15.42 25.33
N GLN A 257 -8.06 14.30 25.49
CA GLN A 257 -8.63 13.06 26.04
C GLN A 257 -8.69 13.06 27.59
N GLY A 258 -8.01 14.00 28.26
CA GLY A 258 -8.07 14.16 29.72
C GLY A 258 -9.24 15.02 30.23
N TYR A 259 -9.92 15.77 29.37
CA TYR A 259 -10.97 16.73 29.78
C TYR A 259 -12.42 16.24 29.60
N GLN A 260 -12.63 14.99 29.15
CA GLN A 260 -13.97 14.37 29.07
C GLN A 260 -14.18 13.23 30.09
N GLY A 261 -13.32 13.15 31.11
CA GLY A 261 -13.36 12.11 32.13
C GLY A 261 -13.18 12.63 33.56
N ALA A 262 -13.77 13.80 33.87
CA ALA A 262 -13.91 14.33 35.23
C ALA A 262 -15.32 14.87 35.45
#